data_AF-A0A4Q5VGA0-F1
#
_entry.id   AF-A0A4Q5VGA0-F1
#
_cell.length_a   1.000
_cell.length_b   1.000
_cell.length_c   1.000
_cell.angle_alpha   90.00
_cell.angle_beta   90.00
_cell.angle_gamma   90.00
#
_symmetry.space_group_name_H-M   'P 1'
#
loop_
_entity.id
_entity.type
_entity.pdbx_description
1 polymer ?
#
loop_
_entity_poly.entity_id
_entity_poly.type
_entity_poly.pdbx_seq_one_letter_code
_entity_poly.pdbx_strand_id
1 'polypeptide(L)'
;MSIQRNLFTFLIATLTTLLSLTSNLTQAADCSKIKKQIERYEDLRRNGGSAKSMSRWTATGHQLEEKYRQCGQDRSVIQIVSGKQSQDRKKATTHKHLPLRKDVSDNPQIRKLTQTCNYWIGVANENPTDDNRNFRETACHAADNYEVDLESVAPLVDTIMVRKLKDCIKSNNLIDQEVNECMRGTLEPIWKNNR
;
A
#
# COMPACT_ATOMS: atom_id res chain seq x y z
N MET A 1 57.24 15.83 44.98
CA MET A 1 56.59 16.25 43.71
C MET A 1 55.98 15.04 42.95
N SER A 2 55.17 14.18 43.60
CA SER A 2 54.58 12.98 42.95
C SER A 2 53.07 13.03 42.77
N ILE A 3 52.37 14.01 43.35
CA ILE A 3 50.89 14.04 43.35
C ILE A 3 50.32 14.68 42.06
N GLN A 4 51.06 15.58 41.41
CA GLN A 4 50.58 16.27 40.19
C GLN A 4 50.65 15.43 38.90
N ARG A 5 51.47 14.36 38.87
CA ARG A 5 51.58 13.49 37.69
C ARG A 5 50.35 12.59 37.50
N ASN A 6 49.70 12.19 38.59
CA ASN A 6 48.56 11.27 38.52
C ASN A 6 47.23 11.98 38.15
N LEU A 7 47.09 13.27 38.48
CA LEU A 7 45.91 14.06 38.14
C LEU A 7 45.78 14.33 36.63
N PHE A 8 46.91 14.52 35.93
CA PHE A 8 46.91 14.74 34.48
C PHE A 8 46.55 13.48 33.69
N THR A 9 46.97 12.30 34.15
CA THR A 9 46.62 11.03 33.48
C THR A 9 45.15 10.66 33.61
N PHE A 10 44.51 11.00 34.74
CA PHE A 10 43.07 10.77 34.92
C PHE A 10 42.20 11.71 34.07
N LEU A 11 42.63 12.95 33.84
CA LEU A 11 41.91 13.94 33.01
C LEU A 11 41.94 13.60 31.51
N ILE A 12 43.01 12.98 31.02
CA ILE A 12 43.12 12.58 29.61
C ILE A 12 42.25 11.34 29.33
N ALA A 13 42.20 10.39 30.27
CA ALA A 13 41.41 9.15 30.13
C ALA A 13 39.88 9.40 30.11
N THR A 14 39.40 10.42 30.82
CA THR A 14 37.98 10.81 30.81
C THR A 14 37.60 11.61 29.56
N LEU A 15 38.52 12.39 28.98
CA LEU A 15 38.26 13.12 27.74
C LEU A 15 38.16 12.19 26.53
N THR A 16 38.92 11.09 26.50
CA THR A 16 38.87 10.09 25.42
C THR A 16 37.63 9.20 25.43
N THR A 17 36.95 9.05 26.58
CA THR A 17 35.73 8.21 26.68
C THR A 17 34.45 8.95 26.29
N LEU A 18 34.42 10.28 26.37
CA LEU A 18 33.26 11.07 25.91
C LEU A 18 33.20 11.27 24.38
N LEU A 19 34.32 11.17 23.66
CA LEU A 19 34.34 11.36 22.21
C LEU A 19 33.77 10.16 21.41
N SER A 20 33.63 9.00 22.05
CA SER A 20 33.18 7.76 21.39
C SER A 20 31.66 7.59 21.33
N LEU A 21 30.88 8.49 21.95
CA LEU A 21 29.41 8.35 22.02
C LEU A 21 28.63 9.14 20.96
N THR A 22 29.26 10.00 20.15
CA THR A 22 28.56 10.89 19.22
C THR A 22 28.50 10.40 17.77
N SER A 23 29.17 9.29 17.44
CA SER A 23 29.28 8.78 16.06
C SER A 23 27.99 8.19 15.48
N ASN A 24 26.96 7.97 16.30
CA ASN A 24 25.74 7.27 15.89
C ASN A 24 24.56 8.19 15.55
N LEU A 25 24.65 9.52 15.69
CA LEU A 25 23.48 10.39 15.44
C LEU A 25 23.32 10.82 13.97
N THR A 26 24.36 10.73 13.14
CA THR A 26 24.33 11.23 11.76
C THR A 26 23.57 10.29 10.80
N GLN A 27 23.54 8.99 11.07
CA GLN A 27 22.95 7.99 10.19
C GLN A 27 21.41 7.96 10.24
N ALA A 28 20.80 8.23 11.40
CA ALA A 28 19.35 8.25 11.55
C ALA A 28 18.67 9.47 10.88
N ALA A 29 19.37 10.60 10.86
CA ALA A 29 18.91 11.80 10.16
C ALA A 29 18.88 11.60 8.62
N ASP A 30 19.75 10.72 8.11
CA ASP A 30 19.88 10.45 6.67
C ASP A 30 18.75 9.54 6.15
N CYS A 31 18.36 8.50 6.91
CA CYS A 31 17.26 7.60 6.50
C CYS A 31 15.93 8.35 6.34
N SER A 32 15.63 9.29 7.25
CA SER A 32 14.40 10.12 7.19
C SER A 32 14.37 11.00 5.94
N LYS A 33 15.53 11.52 5.52
CA LYS A 33 15.67 12.30 4.30
C LYS A 33 15.43 11.45 3.05
N ILE A 34 15.97 10.23 3.02
CA ILE A 34 15.74 9.29 1.91
C ILE A 34 14.25 8.94 1.81
N LYS A 35 13.58 8.67 2.94
CA LYS A 35 12.13 8.40 2.97
C LYS A 35 11.31 9.55 2.35
N LYS A 36 11.58 10.80 2.75
CA LYS A 36 10.91 11.97 2.18
C LYS A 36 11.14 12.13 0.67
N GLN A 37 12.32 11.71 0.18
CA GLN A 37 12.60 11.73 -1.25
C GLN A 37 11.80 10.66 -2.00
N ILE A 38 11.62 9.46 -1.43
CA ILE A 38 10.76 8.41 -2.00
C ILE A 38 9.33 8.95 -2.15
N GLU A 39 8.74 9.45 -1.06
CA GLU A 39 7.38 10.01 -1.04
C GLU A 39 7.20 11.11 -2.11
N ARG A 40 8.20 11.97 -2.29
CA ARG A 40 8.18 13.01 -3.33
C ARG A 40 8.11 12.43 -4.75
N TYR A 41 8.86 11.38 -5.04
CA TYR A 41 8.83 10.77 -6.38
C TYR A 41 7.57 9.93 -6.61
N GLU A 42 6.99 9.35 -5.57
CA GLU A 42 5.66 8.74 -5.62
C GLU A 42 4.58 9.78 -5.91
N ASP A 43 4.63 10.95 -5.27
CA ASP A 43 3.71 12.06 -5.55
C ASP A 43 3.82 12.55 -7.00
N LEU A 44 5.04 12.69 -7.51
CA LEU A 44 5.25 13.04 -8.92
C LEU A 44 4.67 11.98 -9.87
N ARG A 45 4.82 10.69 -9.54
CA ARG A 45 4.21 9.60 -10.31
C ARG A 45 2.68 9.64 -10.26
N ARG A 46 2.09 9.94 -9.09
CA ARG A 46 0.63 10.06 -8.90
C ARG A 46 0.05 11.25 -9.66
N ASN A 47 0.77 12.38 -9.65
CA ASN A 47 0.36 13.60 -10.37
C ASN A 47 0.58 13.50 -11.88
N GLY A 48 1.28 12.45 -12.34
CA GLY A 48 1.53 12.19 -13.75
C GLY A 48 2.57 13.12 -14.38
N GLY A 49 2.98 12.79 -15.60
CA GLY A 49 3.97 13.54 -16.36
C GLY A 49 4.23 12.90 -17.72
N SER A 50 5.22 13.40 -18.44
CA SER A 50 5.65 12.77 -19.70
C SER A 50 6.16 11.34 -19.45
N ALA A 51 6.09 10.45 -20.46
CA ALA A 51 6.61 9.09 -20.36
C ALA A 51 8.10 9.05 -19.92
N LYS A 52 8.90 10.01 -20.41
CA LYS A 52 10.31 10.17 -20.02
C LYS A 52 10.46 10.56 -18.54
N SER A 53 9.58 11.44 -18.05
CA SER A 53 9.54 11.83 -16.63
C SER A 53 9.14 10.66 -15.75
N MET A 54 8.09 9.93 -16.12
CA MET A 54 7.61 8.75 -15.40
C MET A 54 8.69 7.68 -15.29
N SER A 55 9.35 7.33 -16.41
CA SER A 55 10.46 6.36 -16.41
C SER A 55 11.60 6.79 -15.50
N ARG A 56 11.97 8.08 -15.53
CA ARG A 56 13.00 8.64 -14.65
C ARG A 56 12.60 8.57 -13.17
N TRP A 57 11.39 8.98 -12.81
CA TRP A 57 10.92 8.98 -11.42
C TRP A 57 10.84 7.57 -10.85
N THR A 58 10.39 6.60 -11.65
CA THR A 58 10.40 5.19 -11.27
C THR A 58 11.82 4.71 -10.99
N ALA A 59 12.76 4.93 -11.92
CA ALA A 59 14.16 4.54 -11.73
C ALA A 59 14.80 5.18 -10.49
N THR A 60 14.57 6.48 -10.26
CA THR A 60 15.07 7.18 -9.07
C THR A 60 14.41 6.67 -7.79
N GLY A 61 13.12 6.37 -7.81
CA GLY A 61 12.39 5.78 -6.69
C GLY A 61 13.00 4.46 -6.23
N HIS A 62 13.23 3.52 -7.16
CA HIS A 62 13.87 2.24 -6.85
C HIS A 62 15.26 2.39 -6.24
N GLN A 63 16.07 3.33 -6.74
CA GLN A 63 17.40 3.59 -6.17
C GLN A 63 17.33 4.12 -4.74
N LEU A 64 16.32 4.95 -4.43
CA LEU A 64 16.13 5.50 -3.09
C LEU A 64 15.58 4.45 -2.12
N GLU A 65 14.66 3.59 -2.57
CA GLU A 65 14.15 2.46 -1.78
C GLU A 65 15.27 1.50 -1.37
N GLU A 66 16.18 1.17 -2.29
CA GLU A 66 17.32 0.31 -1.97
C GLU A 66 18.25 0.97 -0.94
N LYS A 67 18.55 2.27 -1.09
CA LYS A 67 19.31 3.03 -0.09
C LYS A 67 18.59 3.09 1.26
N TYR A 68 17.27 3.23 1.26
CA TYR A 68 16.46 3.26 2.48
C TYR A 68 16.49 1.91 3.20
N ARG A 69 16.41 0.80 2.47
CA ARG A 69 16.55 -0.57 3.01
C ARG A 69 17.91 -0.77 3.69
N GLN A 70 18.98 -0.35 3.03
CA GLN A 70 20.33 -0.41 3.59
C GLN A 70 20.46 0.44 4.86
N CYS A 71 19.80 1.60 4.90
CA CYS A 71 19.74 2.48 6.07
C CYS A 71 19.01 1.86 7.28
N GLY A 72 18.03 0.98 7.05
CA GLY A 72 17.25 0.31 8.10
C GLY A 72 17.86 -1.01 8.62
N GLN A 73 18.78 -1.62 7.87
CA GLN A 73 19.45 -2.87 8.27
C GLN A 73 20.44 -2.68 9.42
N ASP A 74 21.00 -1.48 9.59
CA ASP A 74 21.96 -1.19 10.68
C ASP A 74 21.31 -0.96 12.07
N ARG A 75 19.97 -1.01 12.20
CA ARG A 75 19.28 -0.68 13.47
C ARG A 75 18.14 -1.58 13.94
N SER A 76 17.90 -2.72 13.30
CA SER A 76 16.77 -3.58 13.69
C SER A 76 17.19 -5.01 14.01
N VAL A 77 17.75 -5.20 15.21
CA VAL A 77 17.44 -6.40 16.00
C VAL A 77 15.99 -6.25 16.49
N ILE A 78 15.04 -6.37 15.58
CA ILE A 78 13.64 -6.58 15.96
C ILE A 78 13.53 -8.08 16.23
N GLN A 79 13.61 -8.45 17.52
CA GLN A 79 13.07 -9.73 17.95
C GLN A 79 11.55 -9.66 17.75
N ILE A 80 11.12 -10.14 16.59
CA ILE A 80 9.72 -10.46 16.33
C ILE A 80 9.35 -11.53 17.36
N VAL A 81 8.38 -11.23 18.24
CA VAL A 81 7.80 -12.22 19.14
C VAL A 81 7.10 -13.26 18.26
N SER A 82 7.84 -14.32 17.97
CA SER A 82 7.41 -15.46 17.18
C SER A 82 6.36 -16.22 17.98
N GLY A 83 5.08 -15.92 17.74
CA GLY A 83 4.04 -16.91 17.96
C GLY A 83 4.33 -18.06 17.03
N LYS A 84 4.95 -19.13 17.55
CA LYS A 84 5.40 -20.35 16.84
C LYS A 84 5.35 -20.19 15.32
N GLN A 85 6.31 -19.46 14.75
CA GLN A 85 6.56 -19.59 13.31
C GLN A 85 6.92 -21.05 13.10
N SER A 86 5.96 -21.82 12.57
CA SER A 86 6.26 -23.05 11.88
C SER A 86 7.48 -22.76 11.02
N GLN A 87 8.56 -23.51 11.23
CA GLN A 87 9.69 -23.57 10.33
C GLN A 87 9.25 -24.23 9.02
N ASP A 88 8.18 -23.73 8.42
CA ASP A 88 7.89 -23.99 7.03
C ASP A 88 8.89 -23.17 6.25
N ARG A 89 10.03 -23.83 6.04
CA ARG A 89 11.01 -23.68 4.98
C ARG A 89 10.87 -22.33 4.28
N LYS A 90 11.98 -21.56 4.30
CA LYS A 90 12.41 -20.80 3.12
C LYS A 90 12.36 -21.77 1.93
N LYS A 91 11.19 -21.94 1.32
CA LYS A 91 11.07 -22.41 -0.04
C LYS A 91 11.77 -21.29 -0.78
N ALA A 92 13.01 -21.53 -1.18
CA ALA A 92 13.51 -20.94 -2.40
C ALA A 92 12.34 -21.07 -3.37
N THR A 93 11.69 -19.94 -3.68
CA THR A 93 10.65 -19.92 -4.69
C THR A 93 11.41 -20.22 -5.95
N THR A 94 11.51 -21.51 -6.27
CA THR A 94 12.06 -21.99 -7.53
C THR A 94 11.42 -21.11 -8.60
N HIS A 95 12.25 -20.36 -9.33
CA HIS A 95 11.81 -19.44 -10.37
C HIS A 95 11.12 -20.28 -11.45
N LYS A 96 9.86 -20.62 -11.21
CA LYS A 96 9.11 -21.52 -12.05
C LYS A 96 8.63 -20.65 -13.19
N HIS A 97 9.22 -20.87 -14.36
CA HIS A 97 8.72 -20.32 -15.61
C HIS A 97 7.24 -20.70 -15.73
N LEU A 98 6.34 -19.71 -15.77
CA LEU A 98 4.92 -19.96 -15.96
C LEU A 98 4.60 -20.06 -17.45
N PRO A 99 3.79 -21.02 -17.89
CA PRO A 99 3.27 -21.02 -19.25
C PRO A 99 2.29 -19.85 -19.43
N LEU A 100 2.20 -19.35 -20.66
CA LEU A 100 1.17 -18.39 -21.03
C LEU A 100 -0.21 -19.03 -20.94
N ARG A 101 -1.19 -18.25 -20.49
CA ARG A 101 -2.60 -18.61 -20.45
C ARG A 101 -3.20 -18.56 -21.85
N LYS A 102 -4.19 -19.42 -22.11
CA LYS A 102 -4.92 -19.43 -23.38
C LYS A 102 -6.00 -18.35 -23.37
N ASP A 103 -6.08 -17.55 -24.43
CA ASP A 103 -7.20 -16.62 -24.66
C ASP A 103 -8.41 -17.42 -25.18
N VAL A 104 -9.21 -18.00 -24.28
CA VAL A 104 -10.40 -18.82 -24.66
C VAL A 104 -11.74 -18.11 -24.39
N SER A 105 -11.72 -16.93 -23.77
CA SER A 105 -12.95 -16.22 -23.41
C SER A 105 -13.52 -15.40 -24.56
N ASP A 106 -14.83 -15.53 -24.80
CA ASP A 106 -15.60 -14.71 -25.74
C ASP A 106 -15.78 -13.26 -25.27
N ASN A 107 -15.55 -12.99 -23.98
CA ASN A 107 -15.66 -11.64 -23.42
C ASN A 107 -14.40 -10.81 -23.77
N PRO A 108 -14.55 -9.66 -24.48
CA PRO A 108 -13.42 -8.83 -24.88
C PRO A 108 -12.64 -8.23 -23.70
N GLN A 109 -13.28 -8.05 -22.54
CA GLN A 109 -12.62 -7.55 -21.34
C GLN A 109 -11.73 -8.63 -20.70
N ILE A 110 -12.22 -9.87 -20.57
CA ILE A 110 -11.40 -11.01 -20.09
C ILE A 110 -10.22 -11.24 -21.01
N ARG A 111 -10.43 -11.18 -22.33
CA ARG A 111 -9.34 -11.34 -23.30
C ARG A 111 -8.24 -10.30 -23.08
N LYS A 112 -8.60 -9.03 -22.85
CA LYS A 112 -7.62 -7.96 -22.57
C LYS A 112 -6.88 -8.17 -21.25
N LEU A 113 -7.58 -8.63 -20.21
CA LEU A 113 -6.98 -8.94 -18.91
C LEU A 113 -6.04 -10.15 -19.01
N THR A 114 -6.43 -11.19 -19.74
CA THR A 114 -5.62 -12.39 -19.99
C THR A 114 -4.36 -12.04 -20.78
N GLN A 115 -4.47 -11.19 -21.81
CA GLN A 115 -3.32 -10.65 -22.54
C GLN A 115 -2.36 -9.86 -21.64
N THR A 116 -2.90 -9.07 -20.71
CA THR A 116 -2.10 -8.30 -19.75
C THR A 116 -1.37 -9.22 -18.77
N CYS A 117 -2.04 -10.26 -18.26
CA CYS A 117 -1.42 -11.30 -17.44
C CYS A 117 -0.31 -12.03 -18.23
N ASN A 118 -0.57 -12.41 -19.48
CA ASN A 118 0.41 -13.08 -20.35
C ASN A 118 1.66 -12.22 -20.62
N TYR A 119 1.49 -10.92 -20.85
CA TYR A 119 2.60 -9.99 -20.96
C TYR A 119 3.50 -10.04 -19.72
N TRP A 120 2.91 -9.93 -18.52
CA TRP A 120 3.69 -9.95 -17.28
C TRP A 120 4.26 -11.32 -16.92
N ILE A 121 3.63 -12.41 -17.37
CA ILE A 121 4.24 -13.75 -17.31
C ILE A 121 5.52 -13.77 -18.13
N GLY A 122 5.50 -13.27 -19.38
CA GLY A 122 6.69 -13.18 -20.24
C GLY A 122 7.80 -12.35 -19.58
N VAL A 123 7.49 -11.14 -19.14
CA VAL A 123 8.44 -10.24 -18.48
C VAL A 123 9.04 -10.86 -17.21
N ALA A 124 8.21 -11.50 -16.37
CA ALA A 124 8.68 -12.14 -15.14
C ALA A 124 9.46 -13.42 -15.39
N ASN A 125 9.20 -14.12 -16.49
CA ASN A 125 9.96 -15.31 -16.91
C ASN A 125 11.34 -14.92 -17.46
N GLU A 126 11.42 -13.85 -18.25
CA GLU A 126 12.67 -13.33 -18.81
C GLU A 126 13.53 -12.66 -17.72
N ASN A 127 12.91 -11.89 -16.82
CA ASN A 127 13.59 -11.16 -15.76
C ASN A 127 12.86 -11.30 -14.42
N PRO A 128 13.20 -12.31 -13.59
CA PRO A 128 12.47 -12.64 -12.37
C PRO A 128 12.87 -11.73 -11.19
N THR A 129 12.56 -10.43 -11.29
CA THR A 129 12.62 -9.49 -10.15
C THR A 129 11.36 -9.59 -9.29
N ASP A 130 11.44 -9.15 -8.03
CA ASP A 130 10.27 -9.13 -7.13
C ASP A 130 9.15 -8.22 -7.65
N ASP A 131 9.49 -7.10 -8.29
CA ASP A 131 8.50 -6.21 -8.92
C ASP A 131 7.79 -6.89 -10.09
N ASN A 132 8.54 -7.53 -10.99
CA ASN A 132 7.95 -8.23 -12.12
C ASN A 132 7.04 -9.39 -11.67
N ARG A 133 7.40 -10.05 -10.56
CA ARG A 133 6.55 -11.06 -9.93
C ARG A 133 5.28 -10.44 -9.35
N ASN A 134 5.38 -9.31 -8.64
CA ASN A 134 4.22 -8.59 -8.10
C ASN A 134 3.28 -8.12 -9.22
N PHE A 135 3.82 -7.55 -10.31
CA PHE A 135 3.02 -7.14 -11.46
C PHE A 135 2.33 -8.32 -12.14
N ARG A 136 3.05 -9.44 -12.32
CA ARG A 136 2.47 -10.69 -12.81
C ARG A 136 1.32 -11.17 -11.92
N GLU A 137 1.56 -11.29 -10.62
CA GLU A 137 0.56 -11.77 -9.67
C GLU A 137 -0.67 -10.86 -9.65
N THR A 138 -0.48 -9.55 -9.63
CA THR A 138 -1.57 -8.56 -9.68
C THR A 138 -2.38 -8.66 -10.97
N ALA A 139 -1.70 -8.69 -12.12
CA ALA A 139 -2.36 -8.74 -13.43
C ALA A 139 -3.14 -10.05 -13.64
N CYS A 140 -2.58 -11.17 -13.21
CA CYS A 140 -3.24 -12.47 -13.32
C CYS A 140 -4.40 -12.61 -12.32
N HIS A 141 -4.25 -12.11 -11.10
CA HIS A 141 -5.34 -12.08 -10.13
C HIS A 141 -6.50 -11.18 -10.59
N ALA A 142 -6.23 -10.07 -11.29
CA ALA A 142 -7.27 -9.25 -11.88
C ALA A 142 -8.06 -9.99 -12.97
N ALA A 143 -7.40 -10.83 -13.77
CA ALA A 143 -8.07 -11.68 -14.75
C ALA A 143 -8.92 -12.76 -14.07
N ASP A 144 -8.37 -13.43 -13.06
CA ASP A 144 -9.06 -14.51 -12.31
C ASP A 144 -10.30 -13.98 -11.58
N ASN A 145 -10.19 -12.83 -10.92
CA ASN A 145 -11.31 -12.22 -10.20
C ASN A 145 -12.45 -11.78 -11.12
N TYR A 146 -12.13 -11.27 -12.32
CA TYR A 146 -13.15 -10.83 -13.24
C TYR A 146 -13.99 -12.02 -13.76
N GLU A 147 -13.39 -13.21 -13.93
CA GLU A 147 -14.12 -14.43 -14.26
C GLU A 147 -15.08 -14.83 -13.12
N VAL A 148 -14.61 -14.77 -11.87
CA VAL A 148 -15.44 -15.05 -10.69
C VAL A 148 -16.57 -14.04 -10.55
N ASP A 149 -16.33 -12.76 -10.79
CA ASP A 149 -17.35 -11.72 -10.68
C ASP A 149 -18.47 -11.91 -11.72
N LEU A 150 -18.14 -12.37 -12.94
CA LEU A 150 -19.15 -12.73 -13.96
C LEU A 150 -19.99 -13.95 -13.54
N GLU A 151 -19.37 -14.95 -12.92
CA GLU A 151 -20.07 -16.15 -12.43
C GLU A 151 -20.86 -15.87 -11.14
N SER A 152 -20.45 -14.89 -10.34
CA SER A 152 -21.07 -14.51 -9.07
C SER A 152 -22.29 -13.60 -9.21
N VAL A 153 -22.70 -13.26 -10.43
CA VAL A 153 -24.05 -12.75 -10.69
C VAL A 153 -25.01 -13.92 -10.48
N ALA A 154 -25.25 -14.26 -9.21
CA ALA A 154 -26.40 -15.02 -8.81
C ALA A 154 -27.61 -14.38 -9.51
N PRO A 155 -28.54 -15.17 -10.08
CA PRO A 155 -29.77 -14.59 -10.58
C PRO A 155 -30.34 -13.75 -9.44
N LEU A 156 -30.42 -12.45 -9.64
CA LEU A 156 -31.22 -11.57 -8.80
C LEU A 156 -32.60 -12.22 -8.81
N VAL A 157 -32.91 -12.94 -7.73
CA VAL A 157 -34.27 -13.39 -7.49
C VAL A 157 -35.03 -12.09 -7.41
N ASP A 158 -35.76 -11.81 -8.47
CA ASP A 158 -36.57 -10.61 -8.67
C ASP A 158 -37.82 -10.71 -7.79
N THR A 159 -37.62 -10.98 -6.50
CA THR A 159 -38.52 -10.50 -5.47
C THR A 159 -38.09 -9.09 -5.15
N ILE A 160 -38.40 -8.18 -6.08
CA ILE A 160 -38.65 -6.80 -5.71
C ILE A 160 -39.82 -6.88 -4.71
N MET A 161 -39.52 -6.96 -3.41
CA MET A 161 -40.47 -6.51 -2.41
C MET A 161 -40.59 -5.00 -2.62
N VAL A 162 -41.44 -4.62 -3.57
CA VAL A 162 -41.98 -3.27 -3.65
C VAL A 162 -42.77 -3.10 -2.37
N ARG A 163 -42.11 -2.56 -1.33
CA ARG A 163 -42.84 -2.05 -0.17
C ARG A 163 -43.82 -1.03 -0.72
N LYS A 164 -45.12 -1.28 -0.55
CA LYS A 164 -46.12 -0.32 -1.00
C LYS A 164 -45.96 0.91 -0.11
N LEU A 165 -46.18 2.11 -0.65
CA LEU A 165 -46.01 3.37 0.09
C LEU A 165 -46.74 3.37 1.46
N LYS A 166 -47.85 2.63 1.55
CA LYS A 166 -48.61 2.38 2.79
C LYS A 166 -47.83 1.66 3.91
N ASP A 167 -46.77 0.93 3.59
CA ASP A 167 -45.94 0.19 4.56
C ASP A 167 -44.83 1.08 5.15
N CYS A 168 -44.58 2.26 4.55
CA CYS A 168 -43.67 3.28 5.07
C CYS A 168 -44.39 4.38 5.86
N ILE A 169 -45.70 4.57 5.66
CA ILE A 169 -46.50 5.60 6.31
C ILE A 169 -47.24 4.97 7.50
N LYS A 170 -46.69 5.14 8.71
CA LYS A 170 -47.46 4.87 9.94
C LYS A 170 -48.46 6.00 10.15
N SER A 171 -49.74 5.68 10.32
CA SER A 171 -50.74 6.68 10.74
C SER A 171 -50.30 7.31 12.07
N ASN A 172 -50.20 8.64 12.11
CA ASN A 172 -49.73 9.50 13.23
C ASN A 172 -48.21 9.70 13.40
N ASN A 173 -47.42 9.64 12.33
CA ASN A 173 -46.01 10.02 12.41
C ASN A 173 -45.82 11.52 12.09
N LEU A 174 -45.62 12.35 13.10
CA LEU A 174 -45.46 13.82 12.98
C LEU A 174 -44.34 14.22 12.01
N ILE A 175 -43.28 13.42 11.91
CA ILE A 175 -42.13 13.65 11.03
C ILE A 175 -42.55 13.57 9.55
N ASP A 176 -43.43 12.64 9.20
CA ASP A 176 -43.87 12.47 7.81
C ASP A 176 -44.79 13.61 7.37
N GLN A 177 -45.50 14.23 8.32
CA GLN A 177 -46.31 15.41 8.06
C GLN A 177 -45.44 16.65 7.81
N GLU A 178 -44.46 16.92 8.67
CA GLU A 178 -43.52 18.04 8.52
C GLU A 178 -42.72 17.94 7.22
N VAL A 179 -42.30 16.72 6.83
CA VAL A 179 -41.61 16.49 5.55
C VAL A 179 -42.53 16.75 4.36
N ASN A 180 -43.80 16.33 4.43
CA ASN A 180 -44.77 16.54 3.34
C ASN A 180 -45.15 18.02 3.21
N GLU A 181 -45.28 18.73 4.34
CA GLU A 181 -45.50 20.19 4.37
C GLU A 181 -44.26 20.95 3.84
N CYS A 182 -43.04 20.48 4.15
CA CYS A 182 -41.82 21.03 3.58
C CYS A 182 -41.75 20.81 2.05
N MET A 183 -42.09 19.61 1.56
CA MET A 183 -42.10 19.29 0.13
C MET A 183 -43.17 20.08 -0.65
N ARG A 184 -44.27 20.46 0.00
CA ARG A 184 -45.31 21.32 -0.57
C ARG A 184 -44.98 22.81 -0.48
N GLY A 185 -43.84 23.17 0.13
CA GLY A 185 -43.41 24.55 0.31
C GLY A 185 -44.20 25.31 1.37
N THR A 186 -44.98 24.63 2.21
CA THR A 186 -45.75 25.26 3.30
C THR A 186 -44.94 25.36 4.60
N LEU A 187 -43.79 24.68 4.69
CA LEU A 187 -42.87 24.71 5.83
C LEU A 187 -41.43 24.88 5.33
N GLU A 188 -40.66 25.81 5.92
CA GLU A 188 -39.24 25.98 5.58
C GLU A 188 -38.34 25.00 6.38
N PRO A 189 -37.29 24.43 5.76
CA PRO A 189 -36.41 23.49 6.44
C PRO A 189 -35.52 24.20 7.49
N ILE A 190 -35.57 23.72 8.73
CA ILE A 190 -34.74 24.25 9.82
C ILE A 190 -33.38 23.54 9.81
N TRP A 191 -32.34 24.25 9.37
CA TRP A 191 -30.97 23.76 9.46
C TRP A 191 -30.41 24.04 10.85
N LYS A 192 -30.15 23.00 11.66
CA LYS A 192 -29.44 23.15 12.93
C LYS A 192 -27.99 23.55 12.64
N ASN A 193 -27.70 24.83 12.79
CA ASN A 193 -26.34 25.33 12.81
C ASN A 193 -25.68 24.89 14.12
N ASN A 194 -24.88 23.84 14.07
CA ASN A 194 -24.00 23.48 15.18
C ASN A 194 -22.86 24.51 15.24
N ARG A 195 -22.96 25.44 16.19
CA ARG A 195 -21.85 26.30 16.63
C ARG A 195 -21.28 25.78 17.93
#